data_AF-A0A6L4ZKZ0-F1
#
_entry.id   AF-A0A6L4ZKZ0-F1
#
_cell.length_a   1.000
_cell.length_b   1.000
_cell.length_c   1.000
_cell.angle_alpha   90.00
_cell.angle_beta   90.00
_cell.angle_gamma   90.00
#
_symmetry.space_group_name_H-M   'P 1'
#
loop_
_entity.id
_entity.type
_entity.pdbx_description
1 polymer ?
#
loop_
_entity_poly.entity_id
_entity_poly.type
_entity_poly.pdbx_seq_one_letter_code
_entity_poly.pdbx_strand_id
1 'polypeptide(L)'
;MSRTYYDPAKAQTDLEVLGKSNTDVGLWSKIGLAELYAATGQTDKAITAYQTLKDNSGALPKSVVLYTLGRLYERQGNNTEAIASYTEAAKTNRSSAEGRKAYERLNILDPVAAEKLPPEEPKKDDDI
;
A
#
# COMPACT_ATOMS: atom_id res chain seq x y z
N MET A 1 -3.58 6.36 -35.60
CA MET A 1 -2.81 7.03 -34.53
C MET A 1 -3.80 7.54 -33.50
N SER A 2 -4.01 6.81 -32.41
CA SER A 2 -4.85 7.26 -31.29
C SER A 2 -4.02 7.09 -30.03
N ARG A 3 -3.25 8.11 -29.66
CA ARG A 3 -2.76 8.24 -28.29
C ARG A 3 -4.00 8.47 -27.46
N THR A 4 -4.53 7.42 -26.85
CA THR A 4 -5.49 7.52 -25.75
C THR A 4 -4.81 8.33 -24.67
N TYR A 5 -5.02 9.65 -24.70
CA TYR A 5 -4.69 10.56 -23.62
C TYR A 5 -5.58 10.14 -22.46
N TYR A 6 -5.07 9.24 -21.63
CA TYR A 6 -5.69 8.89 -20.37
C TYR A 6 -5.49 10.10 -19.47
N ASP A 7 -6.47 11.00 -19.48
CA ASP A 7 -6.43 12.21 -18.67
C ASP A 7 -6.57 11.80 -17.20
N PRO A 8 -5.52 11.97 -16.38
CA PRO A 8 -5.55 11.57 -14.99
C PRO A 8 -6.66 12.30 -14.20
N ALA A 9 -7.05 13.52 -14.60
CA ALA A 9 -8.14 14.24 -13.96
C ALA A 9 -9.50 13.60 -14.25
N LYS A 10 -9.67 13.05 -15.46
CA LYS A 10 -10.89 12.35 -15.85
C LYS A 10 -10.99 10.98 -15.16
N ALA A 11 -9.88 10.25 -15.12
CA ALA A 11 -9.78 9.01 -14.35
C ALA A 11 -10.07 9.22 -12.86
N GLN A 12 -9.58 10.31 -12.28
CA GLN A 12 -9.89 10.69 -10.90
C GLN A 12 -11.40 10.90 -10.71
N THR A 13 -12.04 11.64 -11.61
CA THR A 13 -13.48 11.94 -11.51
C THR A 13 -14.33 10.68 -11.60
N ASP A 14 -14.02 9.79 -12.55
CA ASP A 14 -14.76 8.53 -12.74
C ASP A 14 -14.62 7.60 -11.53
N LEU A 15 -13.42 7.49 -10.95
CA LEU A 15 -13.17 6.67 -9.77
C LEU A 15 -13.75 7.29 -8.48
N GLU A 16 -13.81 8.62 -8.37
CA GLU A 16 -14.43 9.32 -7.22
C GLU A 16 -15.94 9.08 -7.15
N VAL A 17 -16.62 9.04 -8.30
CA VAL A 17 -18.06 8.75 -8.38
C VAL A 17 -18.35 7.32 -7.96
N LEU A 18 -17.54 6.35 -8.42
CA LEU A 18 -17.71 4.94 -8.12
C LEU A 18 -17.31 4.58 -6.67
N GLY A 19 -16.28 5.25 -6.14
CA GLY A 19 -15.77 5.06 -4.77
C GLY A 19 -16.76 5.43 -3.65
N LYS A 20 -17.84 6.15 -3.97
CA LYS A 20 -18.91 6.48 -3.01
C LYS A 20 -19.87 5.31 -2.72
N SER A 21 -19.82 4.24 -3.51
CA SER A 21 -20.63 3.03 -3.27
C SER A 21 -19.89 2.05 -2.37
N ASN A 22 -20.55 1.47 -1.35
CA ASN A 22 -19.98 0.43 -0.47
C ASN A 22 -19.96 -0.97 -1.12
N THR A 23 -19.77 -1.03 -2.43
CA THR A 23 -19.68 -2.27 -3.20
C THR A 23 -18.22 -2.59 -3.54
N ASP A 24 -17.91 -3.82 -3.96
CA ASP A 24 -16.56 -4.19 -4.41
C ASP A 24 -16.02 -3.25 -5.49
N VAL A 25 -16.89 -2.71 -6.35
CA VAL A 25 -16.55 -1.71 -7.38
C VAL A 25 -16.07 -0.39 -6.76
N GLY A 26 -16.69 0.04 -5.65
CA GLY A 26 -16.26 1.23 -4.93
C GLY A 26 -14.92 1.05 -4.22
N LEU A 27 -14.61 -0.17 -3.77
CA LEU A 27 -13.30 -0.50 -3.20
C LEU A 27 -12.18 -0.44 -4.25
N TRP A 28 -12.36 -1.09 -5.40
CA TRP A 28 -11.41 -1.01 -6.51
C TRP A 28 -11.21 0.42 -7.00
N SER A 29 -12.26 1.23 -6.98
CA SER A 29 -12.17 2.65 -7.34
C SER A 29 -11.36 3.46 -6.33
N LYS A 30 -11.52 3.19 -5.02
CA LYS A 30 -10.71 3.82 -3.96
C LYS A 30 -9.23 3.44 -4.08
N ILE A 31 -8.93 2.19 -4.43
CA ILE A 31 -7.55 1.74 -4.67
C ILE A 31 -6.94 2.51 -5.85
N GLY A 32 -7.66 2.58 -6.99
CA GLY A 32 -7.20 3.32 -8.17
C GLY A 32 -6.97 4.81 -7.88
N LEU A 33 -7.82 5.44 -7.08
CA LEU A 33 -7.62 6.83 -6.64
C LEU A 33 -6.38 6.98 -5.76
N ALA A 34 -6.20 6.08 -4.79
CA ALA A 34 -5.06 6.13 -3.89
C ALA A 34 -3.73 5.99 -4.66
N GLU A 35 -3.69 5.09 -5.64
CA GLU A 35 -2.55 4.93 -6.56
C GLU A 35 -2.32 6.17 -7.42
N LEU A 36 -3.40 6.76 -7.96
CA LEU A 36 -3.31 7.97 -8.76
C LEU A 36 -2.79 9.16 -7.93
N TYR A 37 -3.26 9.32 -6.69
CA TYR A 37 -2.74 10.33 -5.78
C TYR A 37 -1.26 10.11 -5.48
N ALA A 38 -0.84 8.87 -5.25
CA ALA A 38 0.55 8.51 -5.05
C ALA A 38 1.43 8.79 -6.29
N ALA A 39 0.90 8.57 -7.48
CA ALA A 39 1.59 8.77 -8.76
C ALA A 39 1.70 10.26 -9.13
N THR A 40 0.69 11.05 -8.79
CA THR A 40 0.64 12.50 -9.06
C THR A 40 1.31 13.36 -7.99
N GLY A 41 1.93 12.74 -6.97
CA GLY A 41 2.63 13.43 -5.89
C GLY A 41 1.70 14.04 -4.83
N GLN A 42 0.40 13.76 -4.88
CA GLN A 42 -0.59 14.17 -3.86
C GLN A 42 -0.51 13.23 -2.64
N THR A 43 0.65 13.19 -2.00
CA THR A 43 1.01 12.20 -0.98
C THR A 43 0.06 12.22 0.22
N ASP A 44 -0.38 13.39 0.69
CA ASP A 44 -1.35 13.49 1.79
C ASP A 44 -2.69 12.81 1.46
N LYS A 45 -3.23 13.09 0.26
CA LYS A 45 -4.48 12.47 -0.20
C LYS A 45 -4.34 10.96 -0.37
N ALA A 46 -3.18 10.52 -0.88
CA ALA A 46 -2.87 9.10 -1.01
C ALA A 46 -2.85 8.42 0.37
N ILE A 47 -2.21 9.04 1.37
CA ILE A 47 -2.16 8.52 2.74
C ILE A 47 -3.58 8.40 3.30
N THR A 48 -4.39 9.46 3.23
CA THR A 48 -5.77 9.41 3.71
C THR A 48 -6.57 8.30 3.01
N ALA A 49 -6.44 8.17 1.69
CA ALA A 49 -7.13 7.12 0.95
C ALA A 49 -6.70 5.71 1.39
N TYR A 50 -5.39 5.44 1.51
CA TYR A 50 -4.89 4.15 1.99
C TYR A 50 -5.21 3.88 3.46
N GLN A 51 -5.31 4.90 4.32
CA GLN A 51 -5.78 4.73 5.69
C GLN A 51 -7.21 4.22 5.73
N THR A 52 -8.10 4.71 4.86
CA THR A 52 -9.47 4.18 4.79
C THR A 52 -9.52 2.72 4.29
N LEU A 53 -8.53 2.30 3.49
CA LEU A 53 -8.40 0.94 2.98
C LEU A 53 -7.77 -0.03 4.01
N LYS A 54 -7.10 0.50 5.05
CA LYS A 54 -6.44 -0.34 6.07
C LYS A 54 -7.45 -1.22 6.82
N ASP A 55 -8.62 -0.65 7.14
CA ASP A 55 -9.66 -1.32 7.92
C ASP A 55 -10.70 -2.03 7.05
N ASN A 56 -10.78 -1.67 5.77
CA ASN A 56 -11.74 -2.24 4.82
C ASN A 56 -11.09 -2.44 3.45
N SER A 57 -10.12 -3.37 3.41
CA SER A 57 -9.30 -3.65 2.24
C SER A 57 -9.98 -4.60 1.24
N GLY A 58 -11.12 -5.20 1.62
CA GLY A 58 -11.81 -6.25 0.87
C GLY A 58 -10.84 -7.33 0.36
N ALA A 59 -10.67 -7.41 -0.96
CA ALA A 59 -9.77 -8.38 -1.61
C ALA A 59 -8.29 -7.95 -1.63
N LEU A 60 -7.98 -6.69 -1.30
CA LEU A 60 -6.60 -6.20 -1.29
C LEU A 60 -5.86 -6.73 -0.07
N PRO A 61 -4.70 -7.40 -0.21
CA PRO A 61 -3.96 -7.88 0.95
C PRO A 61 -3.53 -6.72 1.85
N LYS A 62 -3.74 -6.88 3.17
CA LYS A 62 -3.37 -5.86 4.16
C LYS A 62 -1.88 -5.47 4.07
N SER A 63 -0.99 -6.40 3.73
CA SER A 63 0.44 -6.12 3.52
C SER A 63 0.71 -5.12 2.39
N VAL A 64 -0.12 -5.11 1.33
CA VAL A 64 -0.02 -4.15 0.22
C VAL A 64 -0.36 -2.74 0.67
N VAL A 65 -1.47 -2.60 1.42
CA VAL A 65 -1.90 -1.30 1.98
C VAL A 65 -0.83 -0.74 2.92
N LEU A 66 -0.35 -1.57 3.86
CA LEU A 66 0.65 -1.17 4.84
C LEU A 66 1.98 -0.81 4.20
N TYR A 67 2.46 -1.59 3.24
CA TYR A 67 3.69 -1.28 2.50
C TYR A 67 3.57 0.05 1.75
N THR A 68 2.40 0.29 1.12
CA THR A 68 2.19 1.54 0.37
C THR A 68 2.12 2.75 1.30
N LEU A 69 1.45 2.65 2.44
CA LEU A 69 1.48 3.68 3.48
C LEU A 69 2.92 3.97 3.93
N GLY A 70 3.73 2.93 4.18
CA GLY A 70 5.13 3.10 4.54
C GLY A 70 5.93 3.90 3.51
N ARG A 71 5.75 3.61 2.22
CA ARG A 71 6.38 4.36 1.13
C ARG A 71 5.93 5.81 1.05
N LEU A 72 4.65 6.07 1.29
CA LEU A 72 4.10 7.43 1.24
C LEU A 72 4.62 8.27 2.40
N TYR A 73 4.65 7.72 3.62
CA TYR A 73 5.25 8.39 4.77
C TYR A 73 6.74 8.64 4.58
N GLU A 74 7.47 7.66 4.05
CA GLU A 74 8.89 7.81 3.72
C GLU A 74 9.12 8.93 2.69
N ARG A 75 8.27 9.05 1.67
CA ARG A 75 8.33 10.15 0.69
C ARG A 75 8.06 11.52 1.31
N GLN A 76 7.30 11.60 2.40
CA GLN A 76 7.09 12.83 3.16
C GLN A 76 8.24 13.12 4.14
N GLY A 77 9.23 12.23 4.24
CA GLY A 77 10.27 12.29 5.27
C GLY A 77 9.78 11.89 6.66
N ASN A 78 8.56 11.36 6.77
CA ASN A 78 8.00 10.91 8.03
C ASN A 78 8.43 9.47 8.35
N ASN A 79 9.70 9.33 8.72
CA ASN A 79 10.33 8.02 8.88
C ASN A 79 9.74 7.19 10.03
N THR A 80 9.21 7.82 11.09
CA THR A 80 8.61 7.12 12.22
C THR A 80 7.39 6.30 11.78
N GLU A 81 6.45 6.94 11.07
CA GLU A 81 5.26 6.29 10.53
C GLU A 81 5.59 5.32 9.39
N ALA A 82 6.65 5.61 8.62
CA ALA A 82 7.16 4.69 7.61
C ALA A 82 7.65 3.38 8.23
N ILE A 83 8.52 3.46 9.26
CA ILE A 83 9.05 2.32 10.02
C ILE A 83 7.89 1.53 10.63
N ALA A 84 6.92 2.19 11.25
CA ALA A 84 5.76 1.53 11.84
C ALA A 84 4.95 0.74 10.78
N SER A 85 4.70 1.37 9.62
CA SER A 85 3.93 0.76 8.53
C SER A 85 4.69 -0.41 7.89
N TYR A 86 5.99 -0.28 7.65
CA TYR A 86 6.82 -1.36 7.12
C TYR A 86 6.95 -2.52 8.10
N THR A 87 7.06 -2.24 9.41
CA THR A 87 7.04 -3.25 10.47
C THR A 87 5.73 -4.05 10.43
N GLU A 88 4.59 -3.36 10.36
CA GLU A 88 3.28 -4.04 10.30
C GLU A 88 3.13 -4.86 9.01
N ALA A 89 3.58 -4.33 7.87
CA ALA A 89 3.52 -5.05 6.58
C ALA A 89 4.37 -6.33 6.61
N ALA A 90 5.61 -6.25 7.09
CA ALA A 90 6.52 -7.38 7.21
C ALA A 90 6.07 -8.40 8.27
N LYS A 91 5.34 -7.97 9.31
CA LYS A 91 4.68 -8.89 10.27
C LYS A 91 3.45 -9.57 9.68
N THR A 92 2.70 -8.85 8.84
CA THR A 92 1.43 -9.34 8.30
C THR A 92 1.63 -10.50 7.33
N ASN A 93 2.59 -10.38 6.41
CA ASN A 93 2.93 -11.47 5.48
C ASN A 93 4.32 -11.24 4.88
N ARG A 94 5.39 -11.63 5.58
CA ARG A 94 6.76 -11.46 5.08
C ARG A 94 7.04 -12.24 3.80
N SER A 95 6.34 -13.35 3.58
CA SER A 95 6.51 -14.18 2.37
C SER A 95 5.84 -13.57 1.12
N SER A 96 5.04 -12.50 1.26
CA SER A 96 4.52 -11.74 0.11
C SER A 96 5.60 -10.84 -0.50
N ALA A 97 5.39 -10.40 -1.75
CA ALA A 97 6.32 -9.48 -2.39
C ALA A 97 6.42 -8.14 -1.62
N GLU A 98 5.31 -7.63 -1.13
CA GLU A 98 5.20 -6.38 -0.36
C GLU A 98 5.75 -6.54 1.04
N GLY A 99 5.53 -7.67 1.70
CA GLY A 99 6.11 -7.95 3.01
C GLY A 99 7.64 -8.05 2.96
N ARG A 100 8.20 -8.70 1.93
CA ARG A 100 9.66 -8.72 1.71
C ARG A 100 10.21 -7.31 1.47
N LYS A 101 9.61 -6.56 0.54
CA LYS A 101 10.03 -5.18 0.26
C LYS A 101 9.89 -4.27 1.50
N ALA A 102 8.86 -4.48 2.32
CA ALA A 102 8.69 -3.78 3.58
C ALA A 102 9.80 -4.12 4.56
N TYR A 103 10.16 -5.40 4.68
CA TYR A 103 11.29 -5.84 5.51
C TYR A 103 12.61 -5.24 5.04
N GLU A 104 12.88 -5.25 3.74
CA GLU A 104 14.08 -4.63 3.15
C GLU A 104 14.16 -3.13 3.45
N ARG A 105 13.06 -2.38 3.25
CA ARG A 105 13.03 -0.94 3.61
C ARG A 105 13.14 -0.72 5.10
N LEU A 106 12.49 -1.53 5.92
CA LEU A 106 12.63 -1.48 7.38
C LEU A 106 14.08 -1.68 7.79
N ASN A 107 14.78 -2.67 7.22
CA ASN A 107 16.17 -2.95 7.56
C ASN A 107 17.12 -1.80 7.16
N ILE A 108 16.77 -1.01 6.15
CA ILE A 108 17.52 0.19 5.76
C ILE A 108 17.26 1.35 6.74
N LEU A 109 16.01 1.53 7.17
CA LEU A 109 15.60 2.66 8.01
C LEU A 109 15.86 2.42 9.51
N ASP A 110 15.63 1.19 9.98
CA ASP A 110 15.78 0.72 11.36
C ASP A 110 16.12 -0.79 11.37
N PRO A 111 17.41 -1.15 11.25
CA PRO A 111 17.87 -2.54 11.32
C PRO A 111 17.50 -3.22 12.64
N VAL A 112 17.45 -2.47 13.74
CA VAL A 112 17.14 -3.02 15.07
C VAL A 112 15.67 -3.42 15.15
N ALA A 113 14.77 -2.64 14.55
CA ALA A 113 13.37 -3.03 14.42
C ALA A 113 13.20 -4.26 13.51
N ALA A 114 13.96 -4.36 12.42
CA ALA A 114 13.93 -5.51 11.52
C ALA A 114 14.38 -6.82 12.21
N GLU A 115 15.44 -6.76 13.02
CA GLU A 115 15.96 -7.91 13.77
C GLU A 115 14.97 -8.43 14.81
N LYS A 116 14.20 -7.54 15.44
CA LYS A 116 13.17 -7.90 16.43
C LYS A 116 11.95 -8.58 15.84
N LEU A 117 11.84 -8.64 14.51
CA LEU A 117 10.73 -9.32 13.88
C LEU A 117 10.89 -10.85 14.04
N PRO A 118 9.78 -11.59 14.22
CA PRO A 118 9.85 -13.05 14.22
C PRO A 118 10.48 -13.54 12.90
N PRO A 119 11.16 -14.70 12.86
CA PRO A 119 11.70 -15.24 11.62
C PRO A 119 10.61 -15.34 10.54
N GLU A 120 11.02 -15.23 9.26
CA GLU A 120 10.09 -15.46 8.16
C GLU A 120 9.47 -16.84 8.31
N GLU A 121 8.14 -16.94 8.24
CA GLU A 121 7.50 -18.25 8.23
C GLU A 121 8.07 -19.06 7.06
N PRO A 122 8.42 -20.34 7.28
CA PRO A 122 8.89 -21.18 6.19
C PRO A 122 7.84 -21.13 5.09
N LYS A 123 8.29 -20.97 3.83
CA LYS A 123 7.41 -21.17 2.69
C LYS A 123 6.77 -22.53 2.91
N LYS A 124 5.44 -22.59 2.98
CA LYS A 124 4.75 -23.88 2.88
C LYS A 124 5.17 -24.40 1.53
N ASP A 125 6.07 -25.38 1.53
CA ASP A 125 6.37 -26.13 0.33
C ASP A 125 5.01 -26.62 -0.17
N ASP A 126 4.64 -26.18 -1.36
CA ASP A 126 3.45 -26.70 -2.02
C ASP A 126 3.72 -28.19 -2.19
N ASP A 127 3.12 -29.01 -1.29
CA ASP A 127 3.23 -30.47 -1.30
C ASP A 127 2.95 -30.95 -2.74
N ILE A 128 3.98 -31.54 -3.33
CA ILE A 128 4.03 -32.12 -4.68
C ILE A 128 3.08 -33.32 -4.78
#